data_AF-A0A929AJK7-F1
#
_entry.id   AF-A0A929AJK7-F1
#
_cell.length_a   1.000
_cell.length_b   1.000
_cell.length_c   1.000
_cell.angle_alpha   90.00
_cell.angle_beta   90.00
_cell.angle_gamma   90.00
#
_symmetry.space_group_name_H-M   'P 1'
#
loop_
_entity.id
_entity.type
_entity.pdbx_description
1 polymer ?
#
loop_
_entity_poly.entity_id
_entity_poly.type
_entity_poly.pdbx_seq_one_letter_code
_entity_poly.pdbx_strand_id
1 'polypeptide(L)'
;MKRAFFQKEQVNSSDYLSRTPSYYLQRVEPHVLSSFNSEQLEAIVSVLDQAIPKPSPKIVDLRFVVDLVLSRFYIVLFVGKDRRKKQRRYESNGMAKIGNVVAAVILLIAINLMLSALLMLFGYLLKSALGINLFPGHISETIQKVL
;
A
#
# COMPACT_ATOMS: atom_id res chain seq x y z
N MET A 1 23.58 -18.09 -33.96
CA MET A 1 22.40 -17.85 -33.10
C MET A 1 22.63 -16.93 -31.88
N LYS A 2 23.81 -16.30 -31.70
CA LYS A 2 24.13 -15.39 -30.57
C LYS A 2 23.61 -13.94 -30.71
N ARG A 3 23.12 -13.54 -31.90
CA ARG A 3 22.74 -12.14 -32.20
C ARG A 3 21.32 -11.74 -31.75
N ALA A 4 20.45 -12.70 -31.43
CA ALA A 4 19.05 -12.40 -31.10
C ALA A 4 18.83 -11.99 -29.63
N PHE A 5 19.81 -12.19 -28.74
CA PHE A 5 19.66 -11.90 -27.31
C PHE A 5 20.04 -10.47 -26.89
N PHE A 6 20.55 -9.65 -27.82
CA PHE A 6 21.09 -8.32 -27.53
C PHE A 6 20.36 -7.21 -28.29
N GLN A 7 19.02 -7.26 -28.30
CA GLN A 7 18.24 -6.08 -28.63
C GLN A 7 18.39 -5.08 -27.47
N LYS A 8 18.89 -3.89 -27.78
CA LYS A 8 19.18 -2.80 -26.85
C LYS A 8 17.88 -2.20 -26.31
N GLU A 9 17.21 -2.89 -25.38
CA GLU A 9 16.19 -2.26 -24.56
C GLU A 9 16.88 -1.28 -23.59
N GLN A 10 16.57 0.01 -23.74
CA GLN A 10 16.95 1.06 -22.80
C GLN A 10 16.22 0.81 -21.48
N VAL A 11 16.74 -0.10 -20.65
CA VAL A 11 16.19 -0.39 -19.33
C VAL A 11 16.46 0.82 -18.44
N ASN A 12 15.40 1.58 -18.14
CA ASN A 12 15.44 2.67 -17.17
C ASN A 12 15.97 2.12 -15.84
N SER A 13 17.15 2.59 -15.41
CA SER A 13 17.88 2.08 -14.24
C SER A 13 17.10 2.20 -12.91
N SER A 14 16.03 2.99 -12.89
CA SER A 14 15.16 3.19 -11.74
C SER A 14 14.07 2.12 -11.58
N ASP A 15 13.80 1.29 -12.58
CA ASP A 15 12.72 0.30 -12.50
C ASP A 15 13.25 -1.07 -12.01
N TYR A 16 12.96 -1.39 -10.76
CA TYR A 16 13.30 -2.69 -10.18
C TYR A 16 12.51 -3.83 -10.84
N LEU A 17 11.32 -3.53 -11.37
CA LEU A 17 10.39 -4.51 -11.94
C LEU A 17 10.86 -5.02 -13.31
N SER A 18 11.72 -4.28 -14.00
CA SER A 18 12.21 -4.60 -15.34
C SER A 18 13.56 -5.34 -15.35
N ARG A 19 14.07 -5.76 -14.19
CA ARG A 19 15.38 -6.42 -14.08
C ARG A 19 15.27 -7.88 -14.55
N THR A 20 16.07 -8.22 -15.56
CA THR A 20 16.20 -9.58 -16.12
C THR A 20 17.63 -10.11 -15.91
N PRO A 21 17.89 -11.42 -16.07
CA PRO A 21 19.27 -11.93 -16.07
C PRO A 21 20.19 -11.14 -17.01
N SER A 22 19.70 -10.76 -18.19
CA SER A 22 20.43 -9.93 -19.17
C SER A 22 20.85 -8.56 -18.61
N TYR A 23 20.00 -7.91 -17.82
CA TYR A 23 20.32 -6.63 -17.17
C TYR A 23 21.54 -6.74 -16.26
N TYR A 24 21.71 -7.87 -15.57
CA TYR A 24 22.86 -8.13 -14.70
C TYR A 24 24.09 -8.55 -15.50
N LEU A 25 23.92 -9.42 -16.51
CA LEU A 25 25.03 -9.85 -17.37
C LEU A 25 25.68 -8.68 -18.13
N GLN A 26 24.90 -7.69 -18.57
CA GLN A 26 25.42 -6.50 -19.25
C GLN A 26 26.26 -5.57 -18.33
N ARG A 27 26.25 -5.79 -17.01
CA ARG A 27 27.06 -5.04 -16.04
C ARG A 27 28.39 -5.73 -15.72
N VAL A 28 28.53 -7.00 -16.11
CA VAL A 28 29.82 -7.71 -16.02
C VAL A 28 30.78 -7.06 -17.02
N GLU A 29 32.05 -6.91 -16.64
CA GLU A 29 33.05 -6.35 -17.55
C GLU A 29 33.09 -7.14 -18.87
N PRO A 30 33.12 -6.47 -20.04
CA PRO A 30 32.96 -7.15 -21.33
C PRO A 30 33.94 -8.30 -21.57
N HIS A 31 35.18 -8.14 -21.11
CA HIS A 31 36.21 -9.17 -21.25
C HIS A 31 35.89 -10.42 -20.40
N VAL A 32 35.39 -10.24 -19.18
CA VAL A 32 34.97 -11.33 -18.30
C VAL A 32 33.74 -12.04 -18.88
N LEU A 33 32.73 -11.28 -19.31
CA LEU A 33 31.52 -11.85 -19.91
C LEU A 33 31.84 -12.68 -21.17
N SER A 34 32.81 -12.22 -21.98
CA SER A 34 33.26 -12.94 -23.18
C SER A 34 34.03 -14.22 -22.90
N SER A 35 34.58 -14.36 -21.68
CA SER A 35 35.32 -15.56 -21.25
C SER A 35 34.39 -16.74 -20.90
N PHE A 36 33.10 -16.48 -20.66
CA PHE A 36 32.14 -17.53 -20.31
C PHE A 36 31.77 -18.38 -21.51
N ASN A 37 31.78 -19.70 -21.31
CA ASN A 37 31.22 -20.64 -22.27
C ASN A 37 29.68 -20.69 -22.18
N SER A 38 29.05 -21.36 -23.14
CA SER A 38 27.58 -21.41 -23.22
C SER A 38 26.93 -22.07 -22.00
N GLU A 39 27.55 -23.12 -21.46
CA GLU A 39 27.03 -23.89 -20.32
C GLU A 39 27.10 -23.06 -19.02
N GLN A 40 28.20 -22.34 -18.82
CA GLN A 40 28.37 -21.39 -17.71
C GLN A 40 27.35 -20.27 -17.79
N LEU A 41 27.14 -19.70 -18.98
CA LEU A 41 26.13 -18.66 -19.21
C LEU A 41 24.72 -19.17 -18.89
N GLU A 42 24.37 -20.36 -19.34
CA GLU A 42 23.05 -20.96 -19.09
C GLU A 42 22.84 -21.24 -17.59
N ALA A 43 23.84 -21.77 -16.90
CA ALA A 43 23.80 -21.99 -15.45
C ALA A 43 23.60 -20.67 -14.69
N ILE A 44 24.34 -19.62 -15.06
CA ILE A 44 24.21 -18.29 -14.45
C ILE A 44 22.81 -17.72 -14.70
N VAL A 45 22.31 -17.80 -15.94
CA VAL A 45 20.96 -17.31 -16.28
C VAL A 45 19.89 -18.05 -15.47
N SER A 46 19.98 -19.37 -15.35
CA SER A 46 19.05 -20.18 -14.57
C SER A 46 19.03 -19.80 -13.08
N VAL A 47 20.20 -19.55 -12.49
CA VAL A 47 20.30 -19.09 -11.09
C VAL A 47 19.72 -17.67 -10.96
N LEU A 48 20.06 -16.76 -11.87
CA LEU A 48 19.53 -15.40 -11.86
C LEU A 48 18.00 -15.37 -12.01
N ASP A 49 17.43 -16.21 -12.87
CA ASP A 49 15.97 -16.30 -13.06
C ASP A 49 15.22 -16.75 -11.81
N GLN A 50 15.89 -17.50 -10.94
CA GLN A 50 15.34 -17.94 -9.65
C GLN A 50 15.61 -16.93 -8.54
N ALA A 51 16.76 -16.26 -8.58
CA ALA A 51 17.19 -15.31 -7.56
C ALA A 51 16.56 -13.92 -7.71
N ILE A 52 16.28 -13.48 -8.94
CA ILE A 52 15.66 -12.18 -9.22
C ILE A 52 14.21 -12.21 -8.74
N PRO A 53 13.83 -11.34 -7.78
CA PRO A 53 12.47 -11.32 -7.26
C PRO A 53 11.49 -10.92 -8.36
N LYS A 54 10.65 -11.86 -8.77
CA LYS A 54 9.55 -11.57 -9.69
C LYS A 54 8.49 -10.78 -8.93
N PRO A 55 8.17 -9.54 -9.33
CA PRO A 55 7.17 -8.76 -8.64
C PRO A 55 5.84 -9.50 -8.68
N SER A 56 5.22 -9.67 -7.51
CA SER A 56 3.86 -10.19 -7.46
C SER A 56 2.95 -9.17 -8.14
N PRO A 57 2.03 -9.59 -9.04
CA PRO A 57 1.01 -8.69 -9.55
C PRO A 57 0.26 -8.10 -8.36
N LYS A 58 0.26 -6.76 -8.28
CA LYS A 58 -0.47 -6.02 -7.25
C LYS A 58 -1.80 -5.61 -7.85
N ILE A 59 -2.88 -5.83 -7.11
CA ILE A 59 -4.22 -5.39 -7.51
C ILE A 59 -4.34 -3.88 -7.26
N VAL A 60 -3.73 -3.41 -6.17
CA VAL A 60 -3.63 -1.98 -5.84
C VAL A 60 -2.19 -1.67 -5.46
N ASP A 61 -1.61 -0.68 -6.12
CA ASP A 61 -0.33 -0.05 -5.78
C ASP A 61 -0.58 1.45 -5.69
N LEU A 62 -0.83 1.94 -4.48
CA LEU A 62 -0.97 3.37 -4.23
C LEU A 62 0.24 3.86 -3.45
N ARG A 63 0.90 4.88 -4.00
CA ARG A 63 2.04 5.54 -3.39
C ARG A 63 1.74 7.02 -3.41
N PHE A 64 1.61 7.61 -2.24
CA PHE A 64 1.35 9.03 -2.13
C PHE A 64 2.28 9.65 -1.10
N VAL A 65 2.72 10.85 -1.44
CA VAL A 65 3.51 11.71 -0.57
C VAL A 65 2.53 12.72 0.01
N VAL A 66 2.46 12.81 1.33
CA VAL A 66 1.67 13.82 2.03
C VAL A 66 2.64 14.81 2.65
N ASP A 67 2.62 16.04 2.14
CA ASP A 67 3.36 17.14 2.71
C ASP A 67 2.54 17.76 3.84
N LEU A 68 2.97 17.50 5.08
CA LEU A 68 2.51 18.21 6.26
C LEU A 68 3.41 19.43 6.47
N VAL A 69 2.89 20.46 7.13
CA VAL A 69 3.55 21.77 7.31
C VAL A 69 4.99 21.67 7.84
N LEU A 70 5.30 20.61 8.61
CA LEU A 70 6.62 20.40 9.24
C LEU A 70 7.38 19.18 8.67
N SER A 71 6.75 18.33 7.85
CA SER A 71 7.39 17.09 7.40
C SER A 71 6.67 16.45 6.21
N ARG A 72 7.45 15.72 5.41
CA ARG A 72 6.98 14.97 4.24
C ARG A 72 6.83 13.50 4.61
N PHE A 73 5.62 12.97 4.51
CA PHE A 73 5.33 11.56 4.76
C PHE A 73 5.16 10.81 3.44
N TYR A 74 5.78 9.64 3.35
CA TYR A 74 5.61 8.75 2.20
C TYR A 74 4.76 7.56 2.62
N ILE A 75 3.58 7.43 2.03
CA ILE A 75 2.61 6.39 2.34
C ILE A 75 2.51 5.45 1.14
N VAL A 76 2.61 4.15 1.42
CA VAL A 76 2.53 3.10 0.41
C VAL A 76 1.51 2.06 0.83
N LEU A 77 0.47 1.89 0.01
CA LEU A 77 -0.55 0.87 0.17
C LEU A 77 -0.44 -0.14 -0.98
N PHE A 78 -0.13 -1.38 -0.62
CA PHE A 78 -0.16 -2.50 -1.54
C PHE A 78 -1.29 -3.46 -1.18
N VAL A 79 -2.19 -3.72 -2.13
CA VAL A 79 -3.20 -4.78 -2.00
C VAL A 79 -2.97 -5.81 -3.09
N GLY A 80 -2.89 -7.08 -2.70
CA GLY A 80 -2.68 -8.18 -3.63
C GLY A 80 -2.90 -9.52 -2.96
N LYS A 81 -3.23 -10.53 -3.78
CA LYS A 81 -3.38 -11.91 -3.32
C LYS A 81 -2.01 -12.46 -2.92
N ASP A 82 -1.90 -13.03 -1.72
CA ASP A 82 -0.68 -13.75 -1.32
C ASP A 82 -0.49 -14.97 -2.23
N ARG A 83 0.66 -15.05 -2.89
CA ARG A 83 1.06 -16.11 -3.82
C ARG A 83 2.35 -16.80 -3.38
N ARG A 84 2.83 -16.55 -2.15
CA ARG A 84 4.06 -17.15 -1.64
C ARG A 84 3.85 -18.67 -1.45
N LYS A 85 4.60 -19.49 -2.20
CA LYS A 85 4.55 -20.96 -2.11
C LYS A 85 5.04 -21.52 -0.77
N LYS A 86 5.89 -20.78 -0.05
CA LYS A 86 6.21 -21.12 1.35
C LYS A 86 5.07 -20.60 2.22
N GLN A 87 4.13 -21.49 2.55
CA GLN A 87 3.44 -21.39 3.84
C GLN A 87 4.55 -21.38 4.90
N ARG A 88 5.00 -20.19 5.31
CA ARG A 88 5.52 -20.07 6.66
C ARG A 88 4.40 -20.64 7.51
N ARG A 89 4.69 -21.65 8.34
CA ARG A 89 3.78 -22.03 9.41
C ARG A 89 3.66 -20.79 10.29
N TYR A 90 2.76 -19.90 9.91
CA TYR A 90 2.27 -18.87 10.78
C TYR A 90 1.35 -19.66 11.70
N GLU A 91 1.95 -20.31 12.69
CA GLU A 91 1.20 -20.65 13.89
C GLU A 91 0.78 -19.30 14.46
N SER A 92 -0.36 -18.82 13.98
CA SER A 92 -1.07 -17.77 14.68
C SER A 92 -1.39 -18.41 16.02
N ASN A 93 -0.56 -18.14 17.03
CA ASN A 93 -0.89 -18.46 18.40
C ASN A 93 -2.33 -17.99 18.63
N GLY A 94 -3.17 -18.80 19.27
CA GLY A 94 -4.62 -18.48 19.44
C GLY A 94 -4.84 -17.04 19.94
N MET A 95 -3.91 -16.55 20.75
CA MET A 95 -3.84 -15.17 21.24
C MET A 95 -3.77 -14.10 20.13
N ALA A 96 -3.00 -14.32 19.06
CA ALA A 96 -2.89 -13.39 17.94
C ALA A 96 -4.17 -13.32 17.12
N LYS A 97 -4.89 -14.44 16.98
CA LYS A 97 -6.21 -14.47 16.33
C LYS A 97 -7.23 -13.68 17.14
N ILE A 98 -7.28 -13.90 18.46
CA ILE A 98 -8.18 -13.17 19.37
C ILE A 98 -7.84 -11.67 19.35
N GLY A 99 -6.56 -11.31 19.43
CA GLY A 99 -6.12 -9.91 19.34
C GLY A 99 -6.55 -9.23 18.05
N ASN A 100 -6.44 -9.91 16.91
CA ASN A 100 -6.90 -9.37 15.63
C ASN A 100 -8.43 -9.19 15.59
N VAL A 101 -9.19 -10.11 16.16
CA VAL A 101 -10.66 -9.99 16.24
C VAL A 101 -11.05 -8.81 17.14
N VAL A 102 -10.43 -8.68 18.31
CA VAL A 102 -10.68 -7.55 19.23
C VAL A 102 -10.34 -6.22 18.56
N ALA A 103 -9.17 -6.13 17.92
CA ALA A 103 -8.76 -4.94 17.18
C ALA A 103 -9.74 -4.60 16.05
N ALA A 104 -10.21 -5.59 15.31
CA ALA A 104 -11.21 -5.39 14.25
C ALA A 104 -12.55 -4.88 14.80
N VAL A 105 -13.01 -5.42 15.94
CA VAL A 105 -14.26 -4.99 16.59
C VAL A 105 -14.14 -3.56 17.09
N ILE A 106 -13.04 -3.21 17.78
CA ILE A 106 -12.78 -1.85 18.25
C ILE A 106 -12.74 -0.87 17.07
N LEU A 107 -12.05 -1.24 15.98
CA LEU A 107 -11.97 -0.42 14.79
C LEU A 107 -13.35 -0.20 14.16
N LEU A 108 -14.17 -1.24 14.08
CA LEU A 108 -15.53 -1.16 13.53
C LEU A 108 -16.40 -0.23 14.37
N ILE A 109 -16.36 -0.36 15.71
CA ILE A 109 -17.05 0.53 16.64
C ILE A 109 -16.60 1.98 16.44
N ALA A 110 -15.28 2.23 16.42
CA ALA A 110 -14.72 3.57 16.26
C ALA A 110 -15.15 4.22 14.94
N ILE A 111 -15.09 3.47 13.83
CA ILE A 111 -15.54 3.94 12.51
C ILE A 111 -17.04 4.26 12.55
N ASN A 112 -17.86 3.40 13.16
CA ASN A 112 -19.31 3.58 13.24
C ASN A 112 -19.69 4.82 14.08
N LEU A 113 -19.01 5.03 15.21
CA LEU A 113 -19.20 6.24 16.03
C LEU A 113 -18.79 7.50 15.26
N MET A 114 -17.65 7.45 14.58
CA MET A 114 -17.16 8.58 13.78
C MET A 114 -18.14 8.95 12.65
N LEU A 115 -18.64 7.95 11.91
CA LEU A 115 -19.66 8.14 10.88
C LEU A 115 -20.97 8.69 11.46
N SER A 116 -21.44 8.15 12.59
CA SER A 116 -22.65 8.61 13.26
C SER A 116 -22.53 10.07 13.70
N ALA A 117 -21.39 10.44 14.30
CA ALA A 117 -21.13 11.83 14.70
C ALA A 117 -21.07 12.77 13.49
N LEU A 118 -20.43 12.35 12.40
CA LEU A 118 -20.34 13.14 11.17
C LEU A 118 -21.72 13.33 10.52
N LEU A 119 -22.55 12.29 10.48
CA LEU A 119 -23.92 12.37 9.97
C LEU A 119 -24.79 13.28 10.83
N MET A 120 -24.67 13.20 12.16
CA MET A 120 -25.39 14.07 13.09
C MET A 120 -24.98 15.53 12.91
N LEU A 121 -23.67 15.80 12.80
CA LEU A 121 -23.14 17.13 12.52
C LEU A 121 -23.65 17.65 11.17
N PHE A 122 -23.58 16.83 10.13
CA PHE A 122 -24.06 17.19 8.80
C PHE A 122 -25.55 17.50 8.80
N GLY A 123 -26.36 16.65 9.44
CA GLY A 123 -27.80 16.88 9.62
C GLY A 123 -28.09 18.18 10.38
N TYR A 124 -27.34 18.47 11.44
CA TYR A 124 -27.45 19.73 12.18
C TYR A 124 -27.13 20.94 11.30
N LEU A 125 -26.03 20.89 10.53
CA LEU A 125 -25.62 21.98 9.64
C LEU A 125 -26.64 22.22 8.52
N LEU A 126 -27.15 21.15 7.90
CA LEU A 126 -28.18 21.25 6.87
C LEU A 126 -29.46 21.88 7.44
N LYS A 127 -29.88 21.41 8.61
CA LYS A 127 -31.03 21.93 9.33
C LYS A 127 -30.84 23.40 9.77
N SER A 128 -29.61 23.79 10.14
CA SER A 128 -29.26 25.19 10.44
C SER A 128 -29.29 26.08 9.19
N ALA A 129 -28.81 25.57 8.05
CA ALA A 129 -28.86 26.29 6.78
C ALA A 129 -30.29 26.47 6.25
N LEU A 130 -31.20 25.52 6.55
CA LEU A 130 -32.63 25.61 6.25
C LEU A 130 -33.41 26.51 7.21
N GLY A 131 -32.76 27.11 8.21
CA GLY A 131 -33.40 28.05 9.15
C GLY A 131 -34.41 27.43 10.12
N ILE A 132 -34.50 26.10 10.17
CA ILE A 132 -35.33 25.42 11.17
C ILE A 132 -34.68 25.70 12.54
N ASN A 133 -35.44 25.96 13.60
CA ASN A 133 -34.92 26.12 14.97
C ASN A 133 -35.30 24.90 15.82
N LEU A 134 -34.31 24.21 16.41
CA LEU A 134 -34.55 23.01 17.24
C LEU A 134 -34.83 23.41 18.71
N PHE A 135 -34.41 24.62 19.08
CA PHE A 135 -34.65 25.21 20.39
C PHE A 135 -35.31 26.59 20.20
N PRO A 136 -36.59 26.64 19.79
CA PRO A 136 -37.36 27.86 19.88
C PRO A 136 -37.58 28.17 21.38
N GLY A 137 -36.98 29.25 21.85
CA GLY A 137 -36.92 29.61 23.28
C GLY A 137 -35.48 29.60 23.78
N HIS A 138 -34.83 30.76 23.74
CA HIS A 138 -33.54 30.96 24.40
C HIS A 138 -33.75 30.93 25.92
N ILE A 139 -32.73 30.46 26.65
CA ILE A 139 -32.69 30.47 28.13
C ILE A 139 -32.99 31.87 28.70
N SER A 140 -32.72 32.92 27.90
CA SER A 140 -33.06 34.31 28.18
C SER A 140 -34.55 34.57 28.39
N GLU A 141 -35.45 33.88 27.67
CA GLU A 141 -36.90 34.06 27.82
C GLU A 141 -37.42 33.42 29.10
N THR A 142 -36.79 32.33 29.56
CA THR A 142 -37.16 31.66 30.82
C THR A 142 -36.71 32.49 32.04
N ILE A 143 -35.55 33.17 31.95
CA ILE A 143 -35.03 34.00 33.05
C ILE A 143 -35.86 35.28 33.22
N GLN A 144 -36.31 35.91 32.14
CA GLN A 144 -37.19 37.10 32.20
C GLN A 144 -38.60 36.81 32.74
N LYS A 145 -39.03 35.55 32.80
CA LYS A 145 -40.36 35.16 33.25
C LYS A 145 -40.42 34.81 34.75
N VAL A 146 -39.26 34.68 35.40
CA VAL A 146 -39.12 34.25 36.80
C VAL A 146 -38.58 35.38 37.70
N LEU A 147 -38.01 36.43 37.10
CA LEU A 147 -37.63 37.70 37.75
C LEU A 147 -38.70 38.77 37.49
#